data_AF-A0A014MMQ5-F1
#
_entry.id   AF-A0A014MMQ5-F1
#
_cell.length_a   1.000
_cell.length_b   1.000
_cell.length_c   1.000
_cell.angle_alpha   90.00
_cell.angle_beta   90.00
_cell.angle_gamma   90.00
#
_symmetry.space_group_name_H-M   'P 1'
#
loop_
_entity.id
_entity.type
_entity.pdbx_description
1 polymer ?
#
loop_
_entity_poly.entity_id
_entity_poly.type
_entity_poly.pdbx_seq_one_letter_code
_entity_poly.pdbx_strand_id
1 'polypeptide(L)' 'MRTYQVTVLDGGKHTRFTTQQRNGAAAATYALSIYPWARSVSTKPLSTHRAG' A
#
# COMPACT_ATOMS: atom_id res chain seq x y z
N MET A 1 8.62 -8.43 8.74
CA MET A 1 7.83 -7.46 7.93
C MET A 1 7.80 -7.95 6.49
N ARG A 2 6.75 -7.64 5.73
CA ARG A 2 6.62 -7.97 4.30
C ARG A 2 6.47 -6.68 3.50
N THR A 3 6.95 -6.66 2.27
CA THR A 3 6.72 -5.53 1.35
C THR A 3 5.30 -5.59 0.81
N TYR A 4 4.57 -4.49 0.92
CA TYR A 4 3.23 -4.33 0.36
C TYR A 4 3.28 -3.24 -0.70
N GLN A 5 2.64 -3.51 -1.84
CA GLN A 5 2.27 -2.47 -2.79
C GLN A 5 0.94 -1.87 -2.36
N VAL A 6 0.92 -0.56 -2.17
CA VAL A 6 -0.26 0.22 -1.83
C VAL A 6 -0.68 1.01 -3.06
N THR A 7 -1.98 1.04 -3.33
CA THR A 7 -2.59 1.93 -4.33
C THR A 7 -3.63 2.78 -3.62
N VAL A 8 -3.43 4.10 -3.67
CA VAL A 8 -4.30 5.13 -3.10
C VAL A 8 -5.09 5.78 -4.23
N LEU A 9 -6.39 5.94 -4.02
CA LEU A 9 -7.31 6.59 -4.95
C LEU A 9 -7.83 7.89 -4.34
N ASP A 10 -7.62 9.00 -5.05
CA ASP A 10 -8.12 10.32 -4.65
C ASP A 10 -8.61 11.10 -5.88
N GLY A 11 -9.89 11.47 -5.91
CA GLY A 11 -10.44 12.34 -6.97
C GLY A 11 -10.18 11.90 -8.43
N GLY A 12 -9.91 10.62 -8.70
CA GLY A 12 -9.52 10.11 -10.02
C GLY A 12 -8.01 9.94 -10.24
N LYS A 13 -7.17 10.39 -9.29
CA LYS A 13 -5.73 10.16 -9.27
C LYS A 13 -5.39 8.85 -8.57
N HIS A 14 -4.63 8.01 -9.25
CA HIS A 14 -4.08 6.77 -8.71
C HIS A 14 -2.63 7.01 -8.29
N THR A 15 -2.32 6.81 -7.01
CA THR A 15 -0.95 6.89 -6.48
C THR A 15 -0.52 5.52 -6.00
N ARG A 16 0.58 4.98 -6.53
CA ARG A 16 1.10 3.66 -6.17
C ARG A 16 2.48 3.79 -5.54
N PHE A 17 2.68 3.13 -4.41
CA PHE A 17 3.97 3.04 -3.73
C PHE A 17 4.13 1.69 -3.03
N THR A 18 5.34 1.40 -2.55
CA THR A 18 5.61 0.20 -1.75
C THR A 18 6.00 0.59 -0.33
N THR A 19 5.61 -0.20 0.65
CA THR A 19 5.94 0.00 2.06
C THR A 19 6.20 -1.34 2.74
N GLN A 20 7.15 -1.39 3.68
CA GLN A 20 7.41 -2.58 4.48
C GLN A 20 6.60 -2.53 5.76
N GLN A 21 5.66 -3.46 5.93
CA GLN A 21 4.74 -3.47 7.06
C GLN A 21 4.53 -4.88 7.61
N ARG A 22 3.91 -4.98 8.79
CA ARG A 22 3.64 -6.29 9.41
C ARG A 22 2.56 -7.06 8.65
N ASN A 23 1.51 -6.38 8.21
CA ASN A 23 0.38 -6.94 7.47
C ASN A 23 -0.21 -5.90 6.49
N GLY A 24 -1.19 -6.30 5.68
CA GLY A 24 -1.86 -5.39 4.73
C GLY A 24 -2.60 -4.23 5.42
N ALA A 25 -3.24 -4.48 6.57
CA ALA A 25 -3.95 -3.44 7.33
C ALA A 25 -3.01 -2.32 7.84
N ALA A 26 -1.81 -2.69 8.30
CA ALA A 26 -0.78 -1.73 8.68
C ALA A 26 -0.28 -0.92 7.48
N ALA A 27 -0.16 -1.54 6.30
CA ALA A 27 0.15 -0.82 5.07
C ALA A 27 -0.96 0.15 4.64
N ALA A 28 -2.23 -0.21 4.83
CA ALA A 28 -3.35 0.68 4.58
C ALA A 28 -3.37 1.85 5.57
N THR A 29 -3.15 1.58 6.86
CA THR A 29 -3.08 2.60 7.92
C THR A 29 -1.95 3.59 7.66
N TYR A 30 -0.78 3.08 7.30
CA TYR A 30 0.35 3.91 6.89
C TYR A 30 -0.01 4.79 5.67
N ALA A 31 -0.71 4.24 4.68
CA ALA A 31 -1.16 5.01 3.52
C ALA A 31 -2.13 6.13 3.89
N LEU A 32 -3.11 5.84 4.76
CA LEU A 32 -4.06 6.83 5.25
C LEU A 32 -3.41 7.91 6.12
N SER A 33 -2.30 7.60 6.80
CA SER A 33 -1.54 8.62 7.55
C SER A 33 -0.85 9.65 6.63
N ILE A 34 -0.51 9.28 5.40
CA ILE A 34 0.13 10.17 4.41
C ILE A 34 -0.94 10.82 3.51
N TYR A 35 -1.98 10.06 3.18
CA TYR A 35 -3.08 10.47 2.31
C TYR A 35 -4.42 10.38 3.07
N PRO A 36 -4.66 11.27 4.06
CA PRO A 36 -5.88 11.22 4.87
C PRO A 36 -7.15 11.52 4.05
N TRP A 37 -7.00 12.17 2.90
CA TRP A 37 -8.09 12.43 1.95
C TRP A 37 -8.34 11.30 0.94
N ALA A 38 -7.62 10.18 1.05
CA ALA A 38 -7.82 9.03 0.17
C ALA A 38 -9.26 8.51 0.26
N ARG A 39 -9.91 8.36 -0.89
CA ARG A 39 -11.25 7.73 -0.98
C ARG A 39 -11.19 6.21 -0.88
N SER A 40 -10.09 5.61 -1.34
CA SER A 40 -9.89 4.17 -1.27
C SER A 40 -8.41 3.83 -1.24
N VAL A 41 -8.08 2.76 -0.52
CA VAL A 41 -6.72 2.23 -0.39
C VAL A 41 -6.77 0.73 -0.61
N SER A 42 -5.97 0.25 -1.56
CA SER A 42 -5.79 -1.18 -1.82
C SER A 42 -4.36 -1.58 -1.49
N THR A 43 -4.18 -2.64 -0.71
CA THR A 43 -2.87 -3.19 -0.39
C THR A 43 -2.73 -4.60 -0.94
N LYS A 44 -1.61 -4.88 -1.62
CA LYS A 44 -1.28 -6.22 -2.10
C LYS A 44 0.10 -6.61 -1.60
N PRO A 45 0.29 -7.79 -0.99
CA PRO A 45 1.62 -8.27 -0.65
C PRO A 45 2.42 -8.45 -1.95
N LEU A 46 3.62 -7.88 -1.99
CA LEU A 46 4.58 -8.22 -3.03
C LEU A 46 5.29 -9.47 -2.56
N SER A 47 4.89 -10.63 -3.10
CA SER A 47 5.70 -11.83 -2.98
C SER A 47 7.02 -11.55 -3.68
N THR A 48 8.09 -11.41 -2.90
CA THR A 48 9.45 -11.48 -3.43
C THR A 48 9.63 -12.89 -3.95
N HIS A 49 9.30 -13.14 -5.22
CA HIS A 49 9.91 -14.26 -5.92
C HIS A 49 11.40 -13.93 -5.96
N ARG A 50 12.17 -14.54 -5.04
CA ARG A 50 13.59 -14.74 -5.32
C ARG A 50 13.61 -15.55 -6.61
N ALA A 51 14.06 -14.94 -7.71
CA ALA A 51 14.55 -15.70 -8.83
C ALA A 51 15.67 -16.59 -8.26
N GLY A 52 15.34 -17.88 -8.11
CA GLY A 52 16.30 -18.93 -7.76
C GLY A 52 16.98 -19.43 -9.02
#